data_AF-A0A0G4NG99-F1
#
_entry.id   AF-A0A0G4NG99-F1
#
_cell.length_a   1.000
_cell.length_b   1.000
_cell.length_c   1.000
_cell.angle_alpha   90.00
_cell.angle_beta   90.00
_cell.angle_gamma   90.00
#
_symmetry.space_group_name_H-M   'P 1'
#
loop_
_entity.id
_entity.type
_entity.pdbx_description
1 polymer ?
#
loop_
_entity_poly.entity_id
_entity_poly.type
_entity_poly.pdbx_seq_one_letter_code
_entity_poly.pdbx_strand_id
1 'polypeptide(L)'
;MRLVWYAGVSTTLATAVVVSAFQQRANFYSAMVYLAQSNFCLLILINFVYLIYGTTVYGLQRIFYGPLRQTEVEQLSERAWFAITETCLAMTIFRDEIGAWFLVMFTSLITGKVWGWIGDGRVEILEQQPPANPGLFHTRLSLSLLLSLAYDLWILAYTIRTVIRQARPDMMVMFLFEFAVLATCSARTGVRYLVSILESRIVKQQTKTLLEERRREVRQTRENMIRQRAQEPSADGETTADQADLPREEDVDEMDIE
;
A
#
# COMPACT_ATOMS: atom_id res chain seq x y z
N MET A 1 7.60 4.58 -24.33
CA MET A 1 7.35 5.18 -25.68
C MET A 1 5.87 5.48 -25.91
N ARG A 2 4.97 4.49 -25.94
CA ARG A 2 3.53 4.71 -26.26
C ARG A 2 2.79 5.67 -25.31
N LEU A 3 2.99 5.55 -23.99
CA LEU A 3 2.34 6.42 -22.99
C LEU A 3 2.79 7.89 -23.08
N VAL A 4 4.08 8.12 -23.38
CA VAL A 4 4.62 9.48 -23.53
C VAL A 4 4.03 10.16 -24.76
N TRP A 5 3.89 9.41 -25.86
CA TRP A 5 3.25 9.93 -27.07
C TRP A 5 1.77 10.27 -26.82
N TYR A 6 1.05 9.36 -26.18
CA TYR A 6 -0.34 9.59 -25.78
C TYR A 6 -0.47 10.84 -24.89
N ALA A 7 0.39 10.99 -23.89
CA ALA A 7 0.40 12.17 -23.03
C ALA A 7 0.69 13.47 -23.79
N GLY A 8 1.67 13.47 -24.71
CA GLY A 8 1.97 14.63 -25.54
C GLY A 8 0.80 15.02 -26.43
N VAL A 9 0.17 14.05 -27.10
CA VAL A 9 -1.00 14.28 -27.97
C VAL A 9 -2.19 14.79 -27.16
N SER A 10 -2.54 14.15 -26.03
CA SER A 10 -3.65 14.59 -25.17
C SER A 10 -3.43 15.99 -24.61
N THR A 11 -2.20 16.33 -24.19
CA THR A 11 -1.87 17.67 -23.68
C THR A 11 -1.99 18.74 -24.76
N THR A 12 -1.52 18.42 -25.97
CA THR A 12 -1.59 19.34 -27.12
C THR A 12 -3.05 19.59 -27.52
N LEU A 13 -3.86 18.53 -27.60
CA LEU A 13 -5.29 18.63 -27.90
C LEU A 13 -6.05 19.43 -26.84
N ALA A 14 -5.82 19.16 -25.54
CA ALA A 14 -6.45 19.91 -24.47
C ALA A 14 -6.11 21.40 -24.53
N THR A 15 -4.84 21.73 -24.77
CA THR A 15 -4.39 23.12 -24.92
C THR A 15 -5.05 23.78 -26.13
N ALA A 16 -5.11 23.10 -27.28
CA ALA A 16 -5.71 23.62 -28.50
C ALA A 16 -7.21 23.92 -28.34
N VAL A 17 -7.95 23.01 -27.69
CA VAL A 17 -9.39 23.19 -27.43
C VAL A 17 -9.64 24.37 -26.50
N VAL A 18 -8.85 24.50 -25.42
CA VAL A 18 -8.96 25.63 -24.49
C VAL A 18 -8.65 26.95 -25.21
N VAL A 19 -7.53 27.02 -25.93
CA VAL A 19 -7.15 28.23 -26.69
C VAL A 19 -8.20 28.59 -27.74
N SER A 20 -8.72 27.60 -28.48
CA SER A 20 -9.77 27.82 -29.48
C SER A 20 -11.06 28.39 -28.86
N ALA A 21 -11.45 27.90 -27.66
CA ALA A 21 -12.62 28.42 -26.96
C ALA A 21 -12.45 29.90 -26.55
N PHE A 22 -11.26 30.27 -26.07
CA PHE A 22 -10.93 31.66 -25.72
C PHE A 22 -10.73 32.57 -26.93
N GLN A 23 -10.34 32.03 -28.09
CA GLN A 23 -10.28 32.79 -29.34
C GLN A 23 -11.68 33.06 -29.91
N GLN A 24 -12.59 32.10 -29.80
CA GLN A 24 -13.96 32.25 -30.30
C GLN A 24 -14.85 33.12 -29.40
N ARG A 25 -14.53 33.20 -28.10
CA ARG A 25 -15.35 33.91 -27.09
C ARG A 25 -14.49 34.86 -26.26
N ALA A 26 -14.79 36.17 -26.32
CA ALA A 26 -14.06 37.20 -25.57
C ALA A 26 -14.29 37.13 -24.03
N ASN A 27 -15.42 36.56 -23.60
CA ASN A 27 -15.80 36.48 -22.19
C ASN A 27 -15.47 35.10 -21.60
N PHE A 28 -14.81 35.09 -20.44
CA PHE A 28 -14.46 33.86 -19.71
C PHE A 28 -15.66 32.94 -19.48
N TYR A 29 -16.79 33.51 -19.02
CA TYR A 29 -18.00 32.74 -18.78
C TYR A 29 -18.51 32.05 -20.06
N SER A 30 -18.54 32.76 -21.19
CA SER A 30 -19.01 32.21 -22.46
C SER A 30 -18.07 31.13 -23.01
N ALA A 31 -16.75 31.28 -22.83
CA ALA A 31 -15.77 30.26 -23.19
C ALA A 31 -15.95 28.98 -22.35
N MET A 32 -16.18 29.11 -21.04
CA MET A 32 -16.42 27.97 -20.14
C MET A 32 -17.72 27.25 -20.48
N VAL A 33 -18.80 27.99 -20.74
CA VAL A 33 -20.08 27.40 -21.18
C VAL A 33 -19.92 26.66 -22.51
N TYR A 34 -19.17 27.21 -23.46
CA TYR A 34 -18.88 26.54 -24.73
C TYR A 34 -18.12 25.21 -24.53
N LEU A 35 -17.08 25.22 -23.70
CA LEU A 35 -16.30 24.02 -23.36
C LEU A 35 -17.16 22.95 -22.68
N ALA A 36 -18.09 23.36 -21.82
CA ALA A 36 -19.00 22.45 -21.11
C ALA A 36 -20.16 21.93 -21.96
N GLN A 37 -20.60 22.66 -22.99
CA GLN A 37 -21.71 22.25 -23.86
C GLN A 37 -21.25 21.42 -25.07
N SER A 38 -20.02 21.61 -25.53
CA SER A 38 -19.49 20.87 -26.67
C SER A 38 -19.01 19.48 -26.26
N ASN A 39 -19.71 18.43 -26.70
CA ASN A 39 -19.35 17.03 -26.43
C ASN A 39 -17.88 16.71 -26.80
N PHE A 40 -17.38 17.27 -27.90
CA PHE A 40 -16.00 17.06 -28.33
C PHE A 40 -15.00 17.70 -27.35
N CYS A 41 -15.25 18.94 -26.93
CA CYS A 41 -14.39 19.63 -25.97
C CYS A 41 -14.40 18.91 -24.62
N LEU A 42 -15.57 18.51 -24.17
CA LEU A 42 -15.79 17.80 -22.92
C LEU A 42 -15.02 16.46 -22.91
N LEU A 43 -15.10 15.66 -23.98
CA LEU A 43 -14.36 14.39 -24.08
C LEU A 43 -12.84 14.59 -24.00
N ILE A 44 -12.29 15.60 -24.69
CA ILE A 44 -10.85 15.91 -24.65
C ILE A 44 -10.42 16.36 -23.26
N LEU A 45 -11.22 17.23 -22.62
CA LEU A 45 -10.91 17.69 -21.26
C LEU A 45 -11.00 16.58 -20.23
N ILE A 46 -12.03 15.72 -20.29
CA ILE A 46 -12.14 14.54 -19.42
C ILE A 46 -10.93 13.62 -19.59
N ASN A 47 -10.55 13.34 -20.85
CA ASN A 47 -9.37 12.52 -21.13
C ASN A 47 -8.10 13.09 -20.47
N PHE A 48 -7.89 14.40 -20.58
CA PHE A 48 -6.75 15.08 -19.99
C PHE A 48 -6.78 15.08 -18.46
N VAL A 49 -7.96 15.27 -17.85
CA VAL A 49 -8.14 15.14 -16.39
C VAL A 49 -7.79 13.72 -15.92
N TYR A 50 -8.28 12.68 -16.62
CA TYR A 50 -7.93 11.29 -16.30
C TYR A 50 -6.44 11.00 -16.48
N LEU A 51 -5.78 11.64 -17.44
CA LEU A 51 -4.33 11.51 -17.61
C LEU A 51 -3.56 12.10 -16.44
N ILE A 52 -3.91 13.32 -16.01
CA ILE A 52 -3.29 13.97 -14.84
C ILE A 52 -3.55 13.12 -13.60
N TYR A 53 -4.80 12.68 -13.42
CA TYR A 53 -5.22 11.84 -12.31
C TYR A 53 -4.43 10.54 -12.26
N GLY A 54 -4.40 9.78 -13.35
CA GLY A 54 -3.67 8.52 -13.44
C GLY A 54 -2.17 8.68 -13.21
N THR A 55 -1.57 9.76 -13.73
CA THR A 55 -0.15 10.08 -13.48
C THR A 55 0.10 10.40 -12.01
N THR A 56 -0.82 11.11 -11.37
CA THR A 56 -0.74 11.46 -9.94
C THR A 56 -0.87 10.22 -9.06
N VAL A 57 -1.87 9.37 -9.31
CA VAL A 57 -2.07 8.11 -8.58
C VAL A 57 -0.88 7.17 -8.77
N TYR A 58 -0.36 7.05 -10.00
CA TYR A 58 0.84 6.26 -10.28
C TYR A 58 2.08 6.81 -9.56
N GLY A 59 2.25 8.13 -9.53
CA GLY A 59 3.33 8.79 -8.79
C GLY A 59 3.23 8.53 -7.29
N LEU A 60 2.04 8.68 -6.70
CA LEU A 60 1.79 8.38 -5.29
C LEU A 60 2.05 6.90 -5.00
N GLN A 61 1.53 6.00 -5.82
CA GLN A 61 1.79 4.56 -5.72
C GLN A 61 3.30 4.29 -5.66
N ARG A 62 4.08 4.93 -6.53
CA ARG A 62 5.53 4.75 -6.57
C ARG A 62 6.25 5.28 -5.34
N ILE A 63 5.79 6.39 -4.78
CA ILE A 63 6.35 7.00 -3.56
C ILE A 63 6.09 6.09 -2.34
N PHE A 64 4.86 5.59 -2.19
CA PHE A 64 4.46 4.81 -1.02
C PHE A 64 4.84 3.32 -1.15
N TYR A 65 4.51 2.67 -2.26
CA TYR A 65 4.65 1.23 -2.43
C TYR A 65 5.86 0.80 -3.27
N GLY A 66 6.56 1.73 -3.92
CA GLY A 66 7.69 1.41 -4.80
C GLY A 66 7.27 0.65 -6.08
N PRO A 67 8.17 -0.10 -6.72
CA PRO A 67 7.78 -0.98 -7.82
C PRO A 67 6.85 -2.10 -7.35
N LEU A 68 5.71 -2.26 -8.03
CA LEU A 68 4.92 -3.48 -7.92
C LEU A 68 5.65 -4.62 -8.63
N ARG A 69 5.61 -5.79 -8.02
CA ARG A 69 6.04 -7.05 -8.63
C ARG A 69 5.04 -7.45 -9.70
N GLN A 70 5.48 -8.24 -10.66
CA GLN A 70 4.63 -8.70 -11.76
C GLN A 70 3.40 -9.48 -11.24
N THR A 71 3.58 -10.31 -10.21
CA THR A 71 2.48 -11.05 -9.56
C THR A 71 1.44 -10.13 -8.94
N GLU A 72 1.86 -9.02 -8.33
CA GLU A 72 0.94 -8.03 -7.74
C GLU A 72 0.12 -7.34 -8.84
N VAL A 73 0.76 -7.02 -9.98
CA VAL A 73 0.07 -6.40 -11.13
C VAL A 73 -0.96 -7.35 -11.73
N GLU A 74 -0.61 -8.62 -11.90
CA GLU A 74 -1.51 -9.64 -12.46
C GLU A 74 -2.74 -9.82 -11.55
N GLN A 75 -2.54 -10.02 -10.25
CA GLN A 75 -3.64 -10.15 -9.29
C GLN A 75 -4.50 -8.88 -9.21
N LEU A 76 -3.88 -7.69 -9.25
CA LEU A 76 -4.63 -6.44 -9.29
C LEU A 76 -5.49 -6.35 -10.55
N SER A 77 -4.97 -6.78 -11.70
CA SER A 77 -5.69 -6.70 -12.98
C SER A 77 -6.93 -7.60 -12.98
N GLU A 78 -6.81 -8.81 -12.43
CA GLU A 78 -7.94 -9.75 -12.30
C GLU A 78 -9.00 -9.18 -11.37
N ARG A 79 -8.61 -8.77 -10.15
CA ARG A 79 -9.53 -8.17 -9.16
C ARG A 79 -10.18 -6.89 -9.68
N ALA A 80 -9.42 -6.05 -10.38
CA ALA A 80 -9.92 -4.80 -10.95
C ALA A 80 -10.96 -5.08 -12.03
N TRP A 81 -10.74 -6.04 -12.92
CA TRP A 81 -11.72 -6.39 -13.95
C TRP A 81 -13.04 -6.85 -13.32
N PHE A 82 -12.99 -7.75 -12.32
CA PHE A 82 -14.19 -8.19 -11.61
C PHE A 82 -14.91 -7.05 -10.90
N ALA A 83 -14.20 -6.23 -10.12
CA ALA A 83 -14.81 -5.13 -9.40
C ALA A 83 -15.44 -4.09 -10.34
N ILE A 84 -14.76 -3.75 -11.45
CA ILE A 84 -15.31 -2.84 -12.45
C ILE A 84 -16.60 -3.44 -13.04
N THR A 85 -16.60 -4.72 -13.41
CA THR A 85 -17.80 -5.34 -13.99
C THR A 85 -18.97 -5.43 -13.01
N GLU A 86 -18.71 -5.75 -11.74
CA GLU A 86 -19.72 -5.81 -10.68
C GLU A 86 -20.32 -4.43 -10.42
N THR A 87 -19.48 -3.42 -10.24
CA THR A 87 -19.95 -2.05 -10.06
C THR A 87 -20.69 -1.58 -11.32
N CYS A 88 -20.20 -1.87 -12.53
CA CYS A 88 -20.92 -1.58 -13.78
C CYS A 88 -22.30 -2.24 -13.87
N LEU A 89 -22.43 -3.49 -13.43
CA LEU A 89 -23.71 -4.18 -13.38
C LEU A 89 -24.66 -3.46 -12.40
N ALA A 90 -24.20 -3.17 -11.19
CA ALA A 90 -25.00 -2.46 -10.20
C ALA A 90 -25.44 -1.07 -10.67
N MET A 91 -24.61 -0.40 -11.47
CA MET A 91 -24.91 0.92 -12.06
C MET A 91 -26.02 0.86 -13.13
N THR A 92 -26.24 -0.29 -13.78
CA THR A 92 -27.35 -0.43 -14.75
C THR A 92 -28.73 -0.33 -14.10
N ILE A 93 -28.84 -0.59 -12.79
CA ILE A 93 -30.08 -0.47 -12.01
C ILE A 93 -30.50 1.02 -11.89
N PHE A 94 -29.54 1.95 -11.94
CA PHE A 94 -29.75 3.39 -11.76
C PHE A 94 -29.32 4.21 -12.97
N ARG A 95 -29.62 3.69 -14.17
CA ARG A 95 -29.18 4.26 -15.46
C ARG A 95 -29.51 5.75 -15.64
N ASP A 96 -30.61 6.22 -15.07
CA ASP A 96 -31.10 7.60 -15.25
C ASP A 96 -30.31 8.65 -14.45
N GLU A 97 -29.43 8.22 -13.53
CA GLU A 97 -28.65 9.09 -12.66
C GLU A 97 -27.17 9.22 -13.09
N ILE A 98 -26.78 8.67 -14.25
CA ILE A 98 -25.39 8.67 -14.75
C ILE A 98 -24.99 10.10 -15.16
N GLY A 99 -24.39 10.83 -14.22
CA GLY A 99 -23.84 12.18 -14.41
C GLY A 99 -22.32 12.26 -14.30
N ALA A 100 -21.77 13.45 -14.48
CA ALA A 100 -20.33 13.69 -14.27
C ALA A 100 -19.89 13.40 -12.83
N TRP A 101 -20.76 13.64 -11.85
CA TRP A 101 -20.47 13.37 -10.44
C TRP A 101 -20.32 11.87 -10.15
N PHE A 102 -21.10 11.04 -10.83
CA PHE A 102 -20.99 9.59 -10.74
C PHE A 102 -19.61 9.09 -11.17
N LEU A 103 -19.04 9.64 -12.27
CA LEU A 103 -17.70 9.27 -12.71
C LEU A 103 -16.65 9.59 -11.64
N VAL A 104 -16.81 10.69 -10.90
CA VAL A 104 -15.92 11.05 -9.78
C VAL A 104 -16.04 10.03 -8.65
N MET A 105 -17.26 9.67 -8.24
CA MET A 105 -17.48 8.68 -7.17
C MET A 105 -16.96 7.30 -7.58
N PHE A 106 -17.23 6.86 -8.81
CA PHE A 106 -16.76 5.60 -9.36
C PHE A 106 -15.23 5.53 -9.41
N THR A 107 -14.59 6.57 -9.95
CA THR A 107 -13.12 6.65 -10.01
C THR A 107 -12.51 6.64 -8.61
N SER A 108 -13.15 7.31 -7.65
CA SER A 108 -12.73 7.33 -6.25
C SER A 108 -12.86 5.96 -5.60
N LEU A 109 -13.94 5.22 -5.87
CA LEU A 109 -14.16 3.87 -5.37
C LEU A 109 -13.10 2.89 -5.90
N ILE A 110 -12.89 2.86 -7.22
CA ILE A 110 -11.89 1.98 -7.84
C ILE A 110 -10.49 2.29 -7.32
N THR A 111 -10.15 3.57 -7.16
CA THR A 111 -8.84 3.97 -6.64
C THR A 111 -8.65 3.52 -5.19
N GLY A 112 -9.67 3.66 -4.35
CA GLY A 112 -9.65 3.12 -2.99
C GLY A 112 -9.48 1.60 -2.97
N LYS A 113 -10.25 0.86 -3.77
CA LYS A 113 -10.13 -0.61 -3.90
C LYS A 113 -8.72 -1.03 -4.31
N VAL A 114 -8.18 -0.42 -5.36
CA VAL A 114 -6.82 -0.72 -5.86
C VAL A 114 -5.78 -0.41 -4.79
N TRP A 115 -5.88 0.74 -4.11
CA TRP A 115 -4.95 1.12 -3.06
C TRP A 115 -4.97 0.14 -1.88
N GLY A 116 -6.17 -0.26 -1.46
CA GLY A 116 -6.39 -1.26 -0.40
C GLY A 116 -5.85 -2.64 -0.77
N TRP A 117 -6.04 -3.09 -2.01
CA TRP A 117 -5.49 -4.38 -2.47
C TRP A 117 -3.97 -4.40 -2.51
N ILE A 118 -3.33 -3.31 -2.92
CA ILE A 118 -1.87 -3.18 -2.85
C ILE A 118 -1.41 -3.26 -1.39
N GLY A 119 -2.09 -2.53 -0.49
CA GLY A 119 -1.79 -2.57 0.94
C GLY A 119 -1.91 -3.98 1.52
N ASP A 120 -3.00 -4.68 1.25
CA ASP A 120 -3.24 -6.04 1.75
C ASP A 120 -2.20 -7.04 1.23
N GLY A 121 -1.84 -6.97 -0.05
CA GLY A 121 -0.77 -7.81 -0.63
C GLY A 121 0.60 -7.55 0.01
N ARG A 122 0.92 -6.29 0.36
CA ARG A 122 2.17 -5.96 1.06
C ARG A 122 2.20 -6.46 2.50
N VAL A 123 1.05 -6.45 3.19
CA VAL A 123 0.93 -7.03 4.53
C VAL A 123 1.08 -8.55 4.47
N GLU A 124 0.47 -9.21 3.48
CA GLU A 124 0.63 -10.65 3.26
C GLU A 124 2.09 -11.04 3.01
N ILE A 125 2.83 -10.27 2.19
CA ILE A 125 4.27 -10.50 1.98
C ILE A 125 5.06 -10.35 3.29
N LEU A 126 4.69 -9.38 4.13
CA LEU A 126 5.33 -9.16 5.43
C LEU A 126 5.07 -10.33 6.39
N GLU A 127 3.87 -10.91 6.37
CA GLU A 127 3.51 -12.09 7.17
C GLU A 127 4.28 -13.34 6.69
N GLN A 128 4.53 -13.48 5.39
CA GLN A 128 5.24 -14.63 4.84
C GLN A 128 6.75 -14.57 5.01
N GLN A 129 7.37 -13.38 4.87
CA GLN A 129 8.82 -13.23 4.89
C GLN A 129 9.26 -11.91 5.56
N PRO A 130 10.27 -11.95 6.46
CA PRO A 130 10.81 -10.73 7.06
C PRO A 130 11.48 -9.85 5.99
N PRO A 131 11.24 -8.51 6.02
CA PRO A 131 11.74 -7.61 4.98
C PRO A 131 13.25 -7.39 5.11
N ALA A 132 13.96 -7.39 3.98
CA ALA A 132 15.41 -7.15 3.92
C ALA A 132 15.84 -5.79 4.52
N ASN A 133 14.98 -4.76 4.42
CA ASN A 133 15.20 -3.44 5.01
C ASN A 133 14.01 -3.05 5.91
N PRO A 134 14.04 -3.38 7.21
CA PRO A 134 12.86 -3.26 8.06
C PRO A 134 12.40 -1.80 8.24
N GLY A 135 13.31 -0.86 8.49
CA GLY A 135 12.93 0.53 8.80
C GLY A 135 12.14 1.22 7.69
N LEU A 136 12.74 1.32 6.49
CA LEU A 136 12.13 2.02 5.36
C LEU A 136 10.84 1.34 4.86
N PHE A 137 10.79 0.01 4.91
CA PHE A 137 9.61 -0.75 4.51
C PHE A 137 8.44 -0.50 5.47
N HIS A 138 8.68 -0.62 6.78
CA HIS A 138 7.63 -0.39 7.78
C HIS A 138 7.13 1.05 7.76
N THR A 139 8.00 2.06 7.63
CA THR A 139 7.56 3.47 7.58
C THR A 139 6.71 3.78 6.35
N ARG A 140 7.08 3.22 5.19
CA ARG A 140 6.32 3.44 3.94
C ARG A 140 4.98 2.73 3.98
N LEU A 141 4.96 1.47 4.42
CA LEU A 141 3.76 0.66 4.53
C LEU A 141 2.80 1.19 5.60
N SER A 142 3.31 1.61 6.77
CA SER A 142 2.46 2.20 7.81
C SER A 142 1.82 3.49 7.33
N LEU A 143 2.58 4.34 6.63
CA LEU A 143 2.07 5.60 6.11
C LEU A 143 1.04 5.37 4.99
N SER A 144 1.25 4.38 4.13
CA SER A 144 0.31 4.04 3.07
C SER A 144 -1.00 3.44 3.59
N LEU A 145 -0.94 2.58 4.61
CA LEU A 145 -2.11 2.01 5.28
C LEU A 145 -2.89 3.08 6.06
N LEU A 146 -2.19 3.98 6.77
CA LEU A 146 -2.82 5.10 7.46
C LEU A 146 -3.53 6.02 6.46
N LEU A 147 -2.87 6.35 5.34
CA LEU A 147 -3.45 7.18 4.30
C LEU A 147 -4.68 6.51 3.68
N SER A 148 -4.63 5.19 3.43
CA SER A 148 -5.78 4.42 2.94
C SER A 148 -6.95 4.50 3.91
N LEU A 149 -6.72 4.23 5.20
CA LEU A 149 -7.76 4.27 6.21
C LEU A 149 -8.35 5.68 6.37
N ALA A 150 -7.51 6.71 6.35
CA ALA A 150 -7.95 8.10 6.42
C ALA A 150 -8.81 8.49 5.20
N TYR A 151 -8.39 8.08 4.01
CA TYR A 151 -9.14 8.28 2.77
C TYR A 151 -10.50 7.58 2.82
N ASP A 152 -10.54 6.30 3.21
CA ASP A 152 -11.75 5.50 3.26
C ASP A 152 -12.76 6.05 4.28
N LEU A 153 -12.29 6.44 5.47
CA LEU A 153 -13.14 7.08 6.47
C LEU A 153 -13.64 8.45 6.01
N TRP A 154 -12.80 9.24 5.34
CA TRP A 154 -13.17 10.55 4.83
C TRP A 154 -14.25 10.44 3.74
N ILE A 155 -14.08 9.54 2.77
CA ILE A 155 -15.03 9.37 1.68
C ILE A 155 -16.32 8.69 2.15
N LEU A 156 -16.25 7.78 3.13
CA LEU A 156 -17.43 7.23 3.78
C LEU A 156 -18.20 8.33 4.51
N ALA A 157 -17.53 9.16 5.31
CA ALA A 157 -18.17 10.26 6.03
C ALA A 157 -18.75 11.33 5.07
N TYR A 158 -18.09 11.58 3.93
CA TYR A 158 -18.64 12.40 2.86
C TYR A 158 -19.94 11.77 2.32
N THR A 159 -19.91 10.50 1.94
CA THR A 159 -21.06 9.82 1.33
C THR A 159 -22.24 9.71 2.30
N ILE A 160 -22.00 9.40 3.58
CA ILE A 160 -23.05 9.42 4.64
C ILE A 160 -23.73 10.78 4.70
N ARG A 161 -22.94 11.87 4.76
CA ARG A 161 -23.49 13.23 4.83
C ARG A 161 -24.29 13.60 3.58
N THR A 162 -23.82 13.17 2.41
CA THR A 162 -24.50 13.42 1.13
C THR A 162 -25.83 12.66 1.05
N VAL A 163 -25.84 11.37 1.40
CA VAL A 163 -27.06 10.55 1.41
C VAL A 163 -28.11 11.10 2.38
N ILE A 164 -27.70 11.47 3.60
CA ILE A 164 -28.62 12.04 4.61
C ILE A 164 -29.26 13.34 4.10
N ARG A 165 -28.51 14.18 3.36
CA ARG A 165 -29.02 15.46 2.84
C ARG A 165 -29.94 15.30 1.65
N GLN A 166 -29.73 14.31 0.79
CA GLN A 166 -30.49 14.14 -0.45
C GLN A 166 -31.84 13.43 -0.23
N ALA A 167 -32.02 12.73 0.90
CA ALA A 167 -33.29 12.13 1.35
C ALA A 167 -34.05 11.28 0.29
N ARG A 168 -33.38 10.85 -0.78
CA ARG A 168 -33.89 9.97 -1.83
C ARG A 168 -32.96 8.77 -2.00
N PRO A 169 -33.50 7.56 -2.22
CA PRO A 169 -32.71 6.38 -2.57
C PRO A 169 -32.18 6.54 -4.01
N ASP A 170 -31.00 7.12 -4.12
CA ASP A 170 -30.24 7.41 -5.34
C ASP A 170 -28.99 6.51 -5.38
N MET A 171 -28.26 6.48 -6.50
CA MET A 171 -26.97 5.78 -6.65
C MET A 171 -25.98 6.03 -5.50
N MET A 172 -26.06 7.19 -4.86
CA MET A 172 -25.30 7.50 -3.66
C MET A 172 -25.42 6.46 -2.53
N VAL A 173 -26.55 5.77 -2.40
CA VAL A 173 -26.75 4.71 -1.40
C VAL A 173 -25.94 3.46 -1.75
N MET A 174 -25.85 3.11 -3.03
CA MET A 174 -25.01 2.01 -3.50
C MET A 174 -23.53 2.31 -3.23
N PHE A 175 -23.09 3.52 -3.58
CA PHE A 175 -21.74 3.97 -3.25
C PHE A 175 -21.47 4.00 -1.76
N LEU A 176 -22.43 4.43 -0.94
CA LEU A 176 -22.32 4.40 0.52
C LEU A 176 -22.00 2.99 1.03
N PHE A 177 -22.73 1.99 0.54
CA PHE A 177 -22.47 0.59 0.89
C PHE A 177 -21.08 0.14 0.45
N GLU A 178 -20.70 0.42 -0.79
CA GLU A 178 -19.37 0.08 -1.33
C GLU A 178 -18.23 0.75 -0.54
N PHE A 179 -18.37 2.02 -0.16
CA PHE A 179 -17.39 2.73 0.66
C PHE A 179 -17.36 2.21 2.11
N ALA A 180 -18.49 1.73 2.65
CA ALA A 180 -18.52 1.10 3.96
C ALA A 180 -17.79 -0.25 3.96
N VAL A 181 -17.97 -1.06 2.90
CA VAL A 181 -17.21 -2.28 2.68
C VAL A 181 -15.73 -1.94 2.56
N LEU A 182 -15.37 -0.95 1.74
CA LEU A 182 -14.00 -0.52 1.55
C LEU A 182 -13.32 -0.10 2.88
N ALA A 183 -13.99 0.75 3.67
CA ALA A 183 -13.48 1.19 4.97
C ALA A 183 -13.29 0.03 5.95
N THR A 184 -14.22 -0.94 5.94
CA THR A 184 -14.12 -2.15 6.76
C THR A 184 -12.95 -3.03 6.33
N CYS A 185 -12.75 -3.21 5.02
CA CYS A 185 -11.61 -3.94 4.47
C CYS A 185 -10.28 -3.28 4.83
N SER A 186 -10.18 -1.95 4.72
CA SER A 186 -8.96 -1.23 5.12
C SER A 186 -8.70 -1.29 6.62
N ALA A 187 -9.75 -1.22 7.46
CA ALA A 187 -9.61 -1.42 8.90
C ALA A 187 -9.09 -2.83 9.23
N ARG A 188 -9.63 -3.87 8.58
CA ARG A 188 -9.16 -5.25 8.72
C ARG A 188 -7.68 -5.38 8.39
N THR A 189 -7.23 -4.85 7.25
CA THR A 189 -5.82 -4.89 6.84
C THR A 189 -4.93 -4.09 7.81
N GLY A 190 -5.41 -2.96 8.33
CA GLY A 190 -4.72 -2.20 9.37
C GLY A 190 -4.54 -2.99 10.67
N VAL A 191 -5.58 -3.70 11.12
CA VAL A 191 -5.50 -4.56 12.32
C VAL A 191 -4.54 -5.72 12.10
N ARG A 192 -4.59 -6.41 10.94
CA ARG A 192 -3.61 -7.47 10.59
C ARG A 192 -2.19 -6.95 10.70
N TYR A 193 -1.91 -5.80 10.08
CA TYR A 193 -0.58 -5.18 10.13
C TYR A 193 -0.11 -4.87 11.57
N LEU A 194 -1.00 -4.35 12.41
CA LEU A 194 -0.67 -4.09 13.82
C LEU A 194 -0.33 -5.38 14.57
N VAL A 195 -1.12 -6.44 14.36
CA VAL A 195 -0.86 -7.76 14.97
C VAL A 195 0.48 -8.31 14.50
N SER A 196 0.79 -8.27 13.20
CA SER A 196 2.07 -8.76 12.66
C SER A 196 3.27 -8.00 13.24
N ILE A 197 3.15 -6.69 13.48
CA ILE A 197 4.21 -5.92 14.15
C ILE A 197 4.37 -6.34 15.61
N LEU A 198 3.27 -6.52 16.33
CA LEU A 198 3.32 -6.94 17.73
C LEU A 198 3.96 -8.32 17.86
N GLU A 199 3.55 -9.28 17.04
CA GLU A 199 4.14 -10.60 16.95
C GLU A 199 5.65 -10.52 16.64
N SER A 200 6.02 -9.76 15.61
CA SER A 200 7.43 -9.54 15.25
C SER A 200 8.24 -8.94 16.40
N ARG A 201 7.65 -8.09 17.24
CA ARG A 201 8.31 -7.52 18.42
C ARG A 201 8.46 -8.54 19.55
N ILE A 202 7.43 -9.35 19.80
CA ILE A 202 7.45 -10.40 20.81
C ILE A 202 8.50 -11.45 20.46
N VAL A 203 8.50 -11.94 19.21
CA VAL A 203 9.48 -12.92 18.73
C VAL A 203 10.90 -12.36 18.88
N LYS A 204 11.15 -11.12 18.47
CA LYS A 204 12.47 -10.48 18.66
C LYS A 204 12.89 -10.35 20.12
N GLN A 205 11.95 -10.15 21.05
CA GLN A 205 12.27 -10.11 22.47
C GLN A 205 12.61 -11.52 22.99
N GLN A 206 11.84 -12.53 22.59
CA GLN A 206 12.07 -13.94 22.95
C GLN A 206 13.40 -14.46 22.41
N THR A 207 13.72 -14.19 21.14
CA THR A 207 15.01 -14.58 20.54
C THR A 207 16.17 -13.93 21.29
N LYS A 208 16.06 -12.66 21.68
CA LYS A 208 17.11 -11.98 22.47
C LYS A 208 17.30 -12.58 23.85
N THR A 209 16.21 -12.88 24.57
CA THR A 209 16.31 -13.50 25.89
C THR A 209 16.92 -14.90 25.80
N LEU A 210 16.54 -15.69 24.80
CA LEU A 210 17.10 -17.03 24.58
C LEU A 210 18.57 -16.98 24.16
N LEU A 211 18.97 -16.05 23.30
CA LEU A 211 20.37 -15.79 22.97
C LEU A 211 21.19 -15.43 24.20
N GLU A 212 20.67 -14.56 25.07
CA GLU A 212 21.35 -14.18 26.30
C GLU A 212 21.50 -15.34 27.27
N GLU A 213 20.49 -16.21 27.38
CA GLU A 213 20.54 -17.43 28.19
C GLU A 213 21.57 -18.41 27.64
N ARG A 214 21.55 -18.70 26.33
CA ARG A 214 22.54 -19.57 25.68
C ARG A 214 23.97 -19.07 25.83
N ARG A 215 24.20 -17.77 25.66
CA ARG A 215 25.52 -17.16 25.88
C ARG A 215 25.98 -17.31 27.33
N ARG A 216 25.08 -17.22 28.32
CA ARG A 216 25.42 -17.47 29.73
C ARG A 216 25.75 -18.93 30.00
N GLU A 217 25.03 -19.88 29.41
CA GLU A 217 25.33 -21.31 29.53
C GLU A 217 26.72 -21.65 28.97
N VAL A 218 27.05 -21.11 27.80
CA VAL A 218 28.37 -21.28 27.18
C VAL A 218 29.48 -20.66 28.03
N ARG A 219 29.24 -19.48 28.61
CA ARG A 219 30.17 -18.84 29.57
C ARG A 219 30.47 -19.75 30.76
N GLN A 220 29.42 -20.27 31.40
CA GLN A 220 29.57 -21.15 32.57
C GLN A 220 30.27 -22.46 32.22
N THR A 221 29.92 -23.05 31.07
CA THR A 221 30.53 -24.28 30.56
C THR A 221 32.03 -24.08 30.30
N ARG A 222 32.40 -22.95 29.70
CA ARG A 222 33.80 -22.55 29.50
C ARG A 222 34.55 -22.39 30.82
N GLU A 223 33.98 -21.68 31.79
CA GLU A 223 34.60 -21.50 33.10
C GLU A 223 34.82 -22.83 33.85
N ASN A 224 33.86 -23.75 33.76
CA ASN A 224 33.96 -25.09 34.35
C ASN A 224 35.07 -25.91 33.70
N MET A 225 35.20 -25.87 32.36
CA MET A 225 36.28 -26.56 31.64
C MET A 225 37.66 -26.01 32.00
N ILE A 226 37.80 -24.68 32.11
CA ILE A 226 39.07 -24.06 32.53
C ILE A 226 39.43 -24.50 33.96
N ARG A 227 38.45 -24.55 34.86
CA ARG A 227 38.67 -25.01 36.25
C ARG A 227 39.07 -26.49 36.32
N GLN A 228 38.44 -27.36 35.53
CA GLN A 228 38.81 -28.77 35.45
C GLN A 228 40.23 -28.96 34.90
N ARG A 229 40.56 -28.29 33.78
CA ARG A 229 41.91 -28.34 33.21
C ARG A 229 42.99 -27.75 34.12
N ALA A 230 42.67 -26.75 34.95
CA ALA A 230 43.60 -26.23 35.95
C ALA A 230 43.83 -27.19 37.14
N GLN A 231 42.93 -28.15 37.36
CA GLN A 231 43.05 -29.16 38.42
C GLN A 231 43.75 -30.44 37.93
N GLU A 232 43.79 -30.69 36.62
CA GLU A 232 44.58 -31.76 36.01
C GLU A 232 46.01 -31.24 35.69
N PRO A 233 47.09 -31.84 36.20
CA PRO A 233 48.43 -31.44 35.81
C PRO A 233 48.70 -31.93 34.37
N SER A 234 48.65 -31.03 33.38
CA SER A 234 49.06 -31.36 32.01
C SER A 234 50.58 -31.53 31.93
N ALA A 235 51.03 -32.70 31.46
CA ALA A 235 52.43 -33.09 31.36
C ALA A 235 53.16 -32.54 30.13
N ASP A 236 52.49 -31.88 29.17
CA ASP A 236 53.16 -31.38 27.96
C ASP A 236 52.68 -29.98 27.57
N GLY A 237 53.65 -29.10 27.30
CA GLY A 237 53.44 -27.70 26.96
C GLY A 237 53.10 -27.50 25.49
N GLU A 238 51.83 -27.22 25.19
CA GLU A 238 51.40 -26.66 23.90
C GLU A 238 50.39 -25.53 24.14
N THR A 239 50.89 -24.33 24.40
CA THR A 239 50.08 -23.19 24.90
C THR A 239 49.29 -22.45 23.82
N THR A 240 49.49 -22.76 22.53
CA THR A 240 48.87 -22.02 21.42
C THR A 240 47.75 -22.76 20.69
N ALA A 241 47.70 -24.10 20.73
CA ALA A 241 46.58 -24.87 20.17
C ALA A 241 45.37 -24.94 21.13
N ASP A 242 45.62 -24.78 22.43
CA ASP A 242 44.67 -25.08 23.51
C ASP A 242 43.56 -24.01 23.71
N GLN A 243 43.76 -22.80 23.17
CA GLN A 243 42.75 -21.72 23.16
C GLN A 243 41.74 -21.81 22.01
N ALA A 244 42.01 -22.65 21.00
CA ALA A 244 41.14 -22.80 19.83
C ALA A 244 39.94 -23.71 20.11
N ASP A 245 39.99 -24.53 21.16
CA ASP A 245 39.05 -25.64 21.41
C ASP A 245 38.03 -25.35 22.55
N LEU A 246 37.96 -24.10 23.01
CA LEU A 246 37.01 -23.66 24.05
C LEU A 246 35.80 -22.97 23.40
N PRO A 247 34.57 -23.40 23.71
CA PRO A 247 33.35 -22.74 23.21
C PRO A 247 33.34 -21.25 23.57
N ARG A 248 33.12 -20.38 22.58
CA ARG A 248 33.05 -18.93 22.78
C ARG A 248 31.61 -18.45 22.71
N GLU A 249 31.29 -17.49 23.55
CA GLU A 249 29.98 -16.83 23.55
C GLU A 249 29.70 -16.05 22.26
N GLU A 250 30.78 -15.63 21.58
CA GLU A 250 30.75 -14.92 20.31
C GLU A 250 30.38 -15.84 19.13
N ASP A 251 30.52 -17.16 19.30
CA ASP A 251 30.20 -18.15 18.29
C ASP A 251 28.72 -18.60 18.38
N VAL A 252 27.98 -18.19 19.43
CA VAL A 252 26.55 -18.50 19.61
C VAL A 252 25.71 -17.56 18.76
N ASP A 253 25.13 -18.11 17.70
CA ASP A 253 24.28 -17.40 16.75
C ASP A 253 22.80 -17.80 16.87
N GLU A 254 21.92 -17.07 16.18
CA GLU A 254 20.47 -17.33 16.18
C GLU A 254 20.09 -18.75 15.74
N MET A 255 20.97 -19.43 14.98
CA MET A 255 20.77 -20.82 14.55
C MET A 255 21.08 -21.87 15.64
N ASP A 256 21.75 -21.49 16.74
CA ASP A 256 22.12 -22.41 17.83
C ASP A 256 21.02 -22.53 18.91
N ILE A 257 19.86 -21.90 18.68
CA ILE A 257 18.71 -21.84 19.60
C ILE A 257 17.59 -22.82 19.20
N GLU A 258 17.82 -23.74 18.27
CA GLU A 258 16.85 -24.80 17.91
C GLU A 258 16.65 -25.86 19.00
#